data_AF-A0A1Y2B6T7-F1
#
_entry.id   AF-A0A1Y2B6T7-F1
#
_cell.length_a   1.000
_cell.length_b   1.000
_cell.length_c   1.000
_cell.angle_alpha   90.00
_cell.angle_beta   90.00
_cell.angle_gamma   90.00
#
_symmetry.space_group_name_H-M   'P 1'
#
loop_
_entity.id
_entity.type
_entity.pdbx_description
1 polymer ?
#
loop_
_entity_poly.entity_id
_entity_poly.type
_entity_poly.pdbx_seq_one_letter_code
_entity_poly.pdbx_strand_id
1 'polypeptide(L)'
;MALDFKELKKELKGIEVLSKENLDIQTWYSDIQLWAELQDVTDPKKIFIACVLTSKGEPRKIIQQLENKDQEEDEESEDDDEDSENEDPVTGYPSLPQIVEALETFYGVKEDQNQLLRELRALKIGRFEKVKNFNKRYRSLYLKLNKQKKKQVSVLDYAESLQNNKEAWKRVSLKDEISLEKAFTVAEKVDRLSLIRGNDNGNSSIQQNPSNNNHNNHSNQNFRRKPVVEQKPIDKGIERD
;
A
#
# COMPACT_ATOMS: atom_id res chain seq x y z
N MET A 1 25.50 -38.75 3.69
CA MET A 1 26.44 -39.04 2.57
C MET A 1 27.33 -37.80 2.41
N ALA A 2 28.65 -37.93 2.35
CA ALA A 2 29.53 -36.76 2.25
C ALA A 2 29.44 -36.15 0.84
N LEU A 3 29.28 -34.83 0.74
CA LEU A 3 29.18 -34.10 -0.52
C LEU A 3 30.57 -34.03 -1.18
N ASP A 4 30.75 -34.61 -2.37
CA ASP A 4 32.01 -34.52 -3.13
C ASP A 4 32.01 -33.26 -4.00
N PHE A 5 32.75 -32.24 -3.55
CA PHE A 5 32.90 -30.97 -4.25
C PHE A 5 33.57 -31.09 -5.64
N LYS A 6 34.43 -32.08 -5.86
CA LYS A 6 35.11 -32.25 -7.16
C LYS A 6 34.15 -32.80 -8.21
N GLU A 7 33.32 -33.75 -7.82
CA GLU A 7 32.29 -34.33 -8.67
C GLU A 7 31.23 -33.27 -9.00
N LEU A 8 30.73 -32.55 -7.99
CA LEU A 8 29.77 -31.47 -8.19
C LEU A 8 30.28 -30.39 -9.15
N LYS A 9 31.55 -29.98 -9.01
CA LYS A 9 32.17 -29.01 -9.93
C LYS A 9 32.30 -29.52 -11.36
N LYS A 10 32.39 -30.84 -11.55
CA LYS A 10 32.42 -31.46 -12.88
C LYS A 10 31.02 -31.51 -13.50
N GLU A 11 29.99 -31.79 -12.70
CA GLU A 11 28.58 -31.75 -13.14
C GLU A 11 28.17 -30.34 -13.60
N LEU A 12 28.59 -29.32 -12.86
CA LEU A 12 28.21 -27.92 -13.11
C LEU A 12 29.03 -27.21 -14.19
N LYS A 13 29.96 -27.91 -14.85
CA LYS A 13 30.95 -27.30 -15.77
C LYS A 13 30.33 -26.65 -17.01
N GLY A 14 29.09 -27.00 -17.34
CA GLY A 14 28.33 -26.46 -18.47
C GLY A 14 27.50 -25.23 -18.12
N ILE A 15 27.35 -24.89 -16.84
CA ILE A 15 26.56 -23.73 -16.40
C ILE A 15 27.42 -22.49 -16.46
N GLU A 16 26.91 -21.42 -17.06
CA GLU A 16 27.61 -20.15 -17.12
C GLU A 16 27.72 -19.51 -15.73
N VAL A 17 28.89 -18.94 -15.41
CA VAL A 17 29.15 -18.40 -14.08
C VAL A 17 28.50 -17.02 -13.92
N LEU A 18 27.55 -16.92 -13.00
CA LEU A 18 26.88 -15.67 -12.66
C LEU A 18 27.87 -14.69 -12.01
N SER A 19 27.90 -13.46 -12.52
CA SER A 19 28.81 -12.41 -12.06
C SER A 19 28.30 -11.01 -12.35
N LYS A 20 29.01 -9.99 -11.87
CA LYS A 20 28.65 -8.61 -12.18
C LYS A 20 28.79 -8.29 -13.67
N GLU A 21 29.76 -8.92 -14.35
CA GLU A 21 29.99 -8.73 -15.79
C GLU A 21 29.05 -9.56 -16.66
N ASN A 22 28.50 -10.64 -16.12
CA ASN A 22 27.47 -11.46 -16.75
C ASN A 22 26.35 -11.79 -15.75
N LEU A 23 25.33 -10.94 -15.72
CA LEU A 23 24.25 -10.92 -14.73
C LEU A 23 22.92 -11.45 -15.30
N ASP A 24 22.96 -12.45 -16.18
CA ASP A 24 21.74 -13.11 -16.65
C ASP A 24 21.22 -14.10 -15.59
N ILE A 25 20.51 -13.57 -14.60
CA ILE A 25 19.95 -14.34 -13.48
C ILE A 25 18.93 -15.38 -13.97
N GLN A 26 18.17 -15.08 -15.02
CA GLN A 26 17.08 -15.94 -15.50
C GLN A 26 17.60 -17.15 -16.28
N THR A 27 18.58 -16.94 -17.17
CA THR A 27 19.27 -18.05 -17.84
C THR A 27 20.01 -18.91 -16.81
N TRP A 28 20.74 -18.28 -15.88
CA TRP A 28 21.44 -19.00 -14.80
C TRP A 28 20.50 -19.84 -13.93
N TYR A 29 19.35 -19.30 -13.55
CA TYR A 29 18.32 -20.03 -12.81
C TYR A 29 17.82 -21.26 -13.58
N SER A 30 17.52 -21.08 -14.86
CA SER A 30 17.02 -22.14 -15.74
C SER A 30 18.05 -23.26 -15.90
N ASP A 31 19.33 -22.91 -16.05
CA ASP A 31 20.42 -23.87 -16.16
C ASP A 31 20.62 -24.69 -14.87
N ILE A 32 20.51 -24.05 -13.70
CA ILE A 32 20.59 -24.76 -12.40
C ILE A 32 19.37 -25.65 -12.20
N GLN A 33 18.17 -25.18 -12.53
CA GLN A 33 16.96 -25.98 -12.41
C GLN A 33 17.04 -27.22 -13.30
N LEU A 34 17.45 -27.04 -14.56
CA LEU A 34 17.66 -28.14 -15.50
C LEU A 34 18.72 -29.12 -15.00
N TRP A 35 19.84 -28.63 -14.45
CA TRP A 35 20.84 -29.50 -13.85
C TRP A 35 20.28 -30.30 -12.67
N ALA A 36 19.51 -29.67 -11.78
CA ALA A 36 18.91 -30.35 -10.64
C ALA A 36 17.93 -31.45 -11.08
N GLU A 37 17.11 -31.17 -12.10
CA GLU A 37 16.20 -32.15 -12.71
C GLU A 37 16.95 -33.30 -13.38
N LEU A 38 18.01 -33.03 -14.15
CA LEU A 38 18.78 -34.06 -14.86
C LEU A 38 19.59 -34.96 -13.93
N GLN A 39 20.00 -34.45 -12.77
CA GLN A 39 20.80 -35.19 -11.77
C GLN A 39 19.95 -35.71 -10.61
N ASP A 40 18.61 -35.55 -10.68
CA ASP A 40 17.66 -35.93 -9.61
C ASP A 40 18.06 -35.38 -8.23
N VAL A 41 18.52 -34.12 -8.21
CA VAL A 41 18.98 -33.44 -7.00
C VAL A 41 17.81 -32.75 -6.32
N THR A 42 17.39 -33.30 -5.18
CA THR A 42 16.35 -32.72 -4.32
C THR A 42 16.89 -32.10 -3.03
N ASP A 43 18.15 -32.37 -2.67
CA ASP A 43 18.80 -31.87 -1.46
C ASP A 43 19.01 -30.33 -1.52
N PRO A 44 18.34 -29.54 -0.65
CA PRO A 44 18.48 -28.08 -0.63
C PRO A 44 19.92 -27.61 -0.43
N LYS A 45 20.71 -28.34 0.37
CA LYS A 45 22.11 -28.01 0.60
C LYS A 45 22.95 -28.19 -0.66
N LYS A 46 22.76 -29.29 -1.39
CA LYS A 46 23.47 -29.53 -2.67
C LYS A 46 23.12 -28.46 -3.70
N ILE A 47 21.85 -28.05 -3.79
CA ILE A 47 21.40 -26.97 -4.68
C ILE A 47 22.03 -25.63 -4.28
N PHE A 48 22.02 -25.29 -2.99
CA PHE A 48 22.66 -24.08 -2.47
C PHE A 48 24.16 -24.04 -2.80
N ILE A 49 24.89 -25.12 -2.54
CA ILE A 49 26.31 -25.22 -2.86
C ILE A 49 26.54 -25.09 -4.37
N ALA A 50 25.68 -25.68 -5.21
CA ALA A 50 25.75 -25.50 -6.66
C ALA A 50 25.62 -24.01 -7.04
N CYS A 51 24.67 -23.29 -6.46
CA CYS A 51 24.50 -21.84 -6.67
C CYS A 51 25.75 -21.04 -6.27
N VAL A 52 26.39 -21.40 -5.15
CA VAL A 52 27.65 -20.77 -4.69
C VAL A 52 28.82 -21.08 -5.63
N LEU A 53 28.87 -22.28 -6.21
CA LEU A 53 29.92 -22.70 -7.14
C LEU A 53 29.78 -22.09 -8.53
N THR A 54 28.54 -21.85 -8.99
CA THR A 54 28.22 -21.22 -10.28
C THR A 54 28.09 -19.71 -10.20
N SER A 55 28.54 -19.09 -9.10
CA SER A 55 28.58 -17.64 -8.92
C SER A 55 29.96 -17.15 -8.50
N LYS A 56 30.31 -15.91 -8.89
CA LYS A 56 31.56 -15.24 -8.50
C LYS A 56 31.32 -13.79 -8.12
N GLY A 57 32.18 -13.25 -7.26
CA GLY A 57 32.13 -11.84 -6.87
C GLY A 57 30.93 -11.48 -6.00
N GLU A 58 30.21 -10.43 -6.37
CA GLU A 58 29.09 -9.87 -5.61
C GLU A 58 27.86 -10.80 -5.56
N PRO A 59 27.37 -11.41 -6.66
CA PRO A 59 26.30 -12.40 -6.61
C PRO A 59 26.55 -13.51 -5.60
N ARG A 60 27.79 -14.04 -5.56
CA ARG A 60 28.16 -15.10 -4.61
C ARG A 60 28.03 -14.65 -3.15
N LYS A 61 28.42 -13.41 -2.83
CA LYS A 61 28.31 -12.87 -1.46
C LYS A 61 26.85 -12.77 -1.03
N ILE A 62 25.95 -12.37 -1.93
CA ILE A 62 24.51 -12.29 -1.66
C ILE A 62 23.97 -13.68 -1.35
N ILE A 63 24.28 -14.67 -2.19
CA ILE A 63 23.85 -16.07 -1.98
C ILE A 63 24.33 -16.59 -0.63
N GLN A 64 25.61 -16.39 -0.31
CA GLN A 64 26.18 -16.84 0.97
C GLN A 64 25.57 -16.15 2.19
N GLN A 65 25.10 -14.91 2.08
CA GLN A 65 24.45 -14.20 3.19
C GLN A 65 23.06 -14.76 3.52
N LEU A 66 22.41 -15.47 2.59
CA LEU A 66 21.09 -16.05 2.81
C LEU A 66 21.14 -17.25 3.77
N GLU A 67 22.24 -18.01 3.80
CA GLU A 67 22.44 -19.13 4.74
C GLU A 67 22.34 -18.67 6.21
N ASN A 68 22.64 -17.40 6.50
CA ASN A 68 22.67 -16.86 7.86
C ASN A 68 21.37 -16.16 8.30
N LYS A 69 20.46 -15.82 7.37
CA LYS A 69 19.26 -15.01 7.69
C LYS A 69 18.10 -15.83 8.23
N ASP A 70 17.95 -17.07 7.79
CA ASP A 70 16.87 -17.95 8.25
C ASP A 70 17.06 -18.41 9.71
N GLN A 71 18.14 -18.00 10.40
CA GLN A 71 18.36 -18.26 11.83
C GLN A 71 17.98 -17.08 12.75
N GLU A 72 17.77 -15.88 12.21
CA GLU A 72 17.50 -14.67 13.02
C GLU A 72 16.03 -14.21 12.99
N GLU A 73 15.19 -14.73 12.09
CA GLU A 73 13.78 -14.30 11.95
C GLU A 73 12.77 -15.15 12.75
N ASP A 74 13.21 -16.19 13.48
CA ASP A 74 12.36 -17.11 14.27
C ASP A 74 12.21 -16.73 15.76
N GLU A 75 12.79 -15.63 16.25
CA GLU A 75 12.73 -15.27 17.69
C GLU A 75 11.53 -14.38 18.11
N GLU A 76 10.48 -14.22 17.29
CA GLU A 76 9.25 -13.53 17.72
C GLU A 76 7.97 -14.27 17.32
N SER A 77 7.73 -15.44 17.91
CA SER A 77 6.37 -15.96 18.11
C SER A 77 6.27 -16.73 19.43
N GLU A 78 6.05 -16.00 20.53
CA GLU A 78 5.40 -16.55 21.72
C GLU A 78 3.89 -16.54 21.48
N ASP A 79 3.36 -17.58 20.84
CA ASP A 79 1.95 -17.93 20.95
C ASP A 79 1.85 -19.46 21.04
N ASP A 80 1.56 -19.94 22.24
CA ASP A 80 1.18 -21.31 22.57
C ASP A 80 -0.01 -21.73 21.69
N ASP A 81 0.15 -22.77 20.88
CA ASP A 81 -0.95 -23.67 20.53
C ASP A 81 -0.39 -25.07 20.20
N GLU A 82 -0.84 -26.04 20.99
CA GLU A 82 -0.57 -27.47 20.90
C GLU A 82 -1.13 -28.10 19.61
N ASP A 83 -0.53 -29.22 19.20
CA ASP A 83 -0.95 -30.18 18.17
C ASP A 83 -0.73 -29.81 16.69
N SER A 84 0.47 -30.13 16.19
CA SER A 84 0.62 -30.70 14.84
C SER A 84 1.86 -31.59 14.76
N GLU A 85 1.68 -32.89 15.03
CA GLU A 85 2.66 -33.92 14.71
C GLU A 85 2.81 -34.01 13.18
N ASN A 86 4.07 -33.93 12.70
CA ASN A 86 4.57 -34.06 11.31
C ASN A 86 4.86 -32.75 10.56
N GLU A 87 5.98 -32.10 10.88
CA GLU A 87 6.74 -31.33 9.89
C GLU A 87 8.21 -31.73 9.96
N ASP A 88 8.76 -32.19 8.83
CA ASP A 88 10.17 -32.50 8.64
C ASP A 88 11.05 -31.33 9.11
N PRO A 89 12.27 -31.59 9.64
CA PRO A 89 13.15 -30.54 10.12
C PRO A 89 13.40 -29.53 9.01
N VAL A 90 12.98 -28.28 9.23
CA VAL A 90 13.21 -27.13 8.35
C VAL A 90 14.71 -27.09 8.03
N THR A 91 15.07 -27.50 6.81
CA THR A 91 16.44 -27.47 6.36
C THR A 91 16.85 -26.00 6.22
N GLY A 92 17.76 -25.51 7.07
CA GLY A 92 18.22 -24.11 7.10
C GLY A 92 19.01 -23.63 5.88
N TYR A 93 18.66 -24.08 4.67
CA TYR A 93 19.21 -23.63 3.40
C TYR A 93 18.11 -22.99 2.55
N PRO A 94 18.36 -21.82 1.95
CA PRO A 94 17.38 -21.16 1.11
C PRO A 94 17.12 -21.97 -0.17
N SER A 95 15.86 -22.01 -0.58
CA SER A 95 15.46 -22.61 -1.85
C SER A 95 15.99 -21.80 -3.05
N LEU A 96 16.14 -22.46 -4.20
CA LEU A 96 16.58 -21.80 -5.44
C LEU A 96 15.72 -20.56 -5.80
N PRO A 97 14.37 -20.59 -5.69
CA PRO A 97 13.54 -19.40 -5.89
C PRO A 97 13.85 -18.25 -4.91
N GLN A 98 14.11 -18.54 -3.63
CA GLN A 98 14.50 -17.51 -2.64
C GLN A 98 15.85 -16.88 -3.00
N ILE A 99 16.81 -17.68 -3.48
CA ILE A 99 18.11 -17.20 -3.94
C ILE A 99 17.95 -16.25 -5.14
N VAL A 100 17.13 -16.62 -6.13
CA VAL A 100 16.85 -15.78 -7.30
C VAL A 100 16.16 -14.48 -6.88
N GLU A 101 15.15 -14.56 -6.04
CA GLU A 101 14.44 -13.37 -5.55
C GLU A 101 15.39 -12.39 -4.84
N ALA A 102 16.32 -12.90 -4.01
CA ALA A 102 17.31 -12.07 -3.35
C ALA A 102 18.26 -11.37 -4.33
N LEU A 103 18.72 -12.09 -5.36
CA LEU A 103 19.57 -11.53 -6.42
C LEU A 103 18.81 -10.46 -7.23
N GLU A 104 17.59 -10.75 -7.66
CA GLU A 104 16.75 -9.80 -8.41
C GLU A 104 16.46 -8.55 -7.59
N THR A 105 16.21 -8.72 -6.30
CA THR A 105 15.95 -7.62 -5.37
C THR A 105 17.19 -6.74 -5.19
N PHE A 106 18.36 -7.35 -4.96
CA PHE A 106 19.61 -6.63 -4.78
C PHE A 106 20.01 -5.81 -6.01
N TYR A 107 19.83 -6.39 -7.20
CA TYR A 107 20.14 -5.72 -8.46
C TYR A 107 19.01 -4.81 -8.99
N GLY A 108 17.92 -4.67 -8.24
CA GLY A 108 16.79 -3.80 -8.58
C GLY A 108 15.98 -4.28 -9.78
N VAL A 109 16.10 -5.55 -10.17
CA VAL A 109 15.25 -6.21 -11.17
C VAL A 109 13.84 -6.40 -10.61
N LYS A 110 13.74 -6.68 -9.30
CA LYS A 110 12.48 -6.81 -8.55
C LYS A 110 12.44 -5.81 -7.40
N GLU A 111 11.25 -5.30 -7.08
CA GLU A 111 11.08 -4.41 -5.93
C GLU A 111 11.16 -5.19 -4.60
N ASP A 112 12.03 -4.74 -3.70
CA ASP A 112 12.15 -5.27 -2.34
C ASP A 112 10.85 -5.03 -1.56
N GLN A 113 10.12 -6.11 -1.29
CA GLN A 113 8.84 -6.06 -0.61
C GLN A 113 8.97 -5.66 0.88
N ASN A 114 10.08 -6.01 1.53
CA ASN A 114 10.35 -5.60 2.90
C ASN A 114 10.68 -4.12 2.96
N GLN A 115 11.49 -3.62 2.02
CA GLN A 115 11.78 -2.19 1.92
C GLN A 115 10.52 -1.37 1.62
N LEU A 116 9.67 -1.83 0.69
CA LEU A 116 8.39 -1.18 0.38
C LEU A 116 7.47 -1.14 1.60
N LEU A 117 7.40 -2.22 2.38
CA LEU A 117 6.59 -2.26 3.60
C LEU A 117 7.13 -1.28 4.66
N ARG A 118 8.45 -1.24 4.85
CA ARG A 118 9.12 -0.29 5.77
C ARG A 118 8.85 1.15 5.34
N GLU A 119 8.98 1.46 4.05
CA GLU A 119 8.68 2.79 3.50
C GLU A 119 7.22 3.17 3.73
N LEU A 120 6.29 2.24 3.48
CA LEU A 120 4.87 2.47 3.67
C LEU A 120 4.52 2.76 5.14
N ARG A 121 5.06 2.00 6.10
CA ARG A 121 4.85 2.22 7.54
C ARG A 121 5.48 3.52 8.05
N ALA A 122 6.63 3.90 7.48
CA ALA A 122 7.30 5.15 7.80
C ALA A 122 6.62 6.38 7.16
N LEU A 123 5.75 6.19 6.16
CA LEU A 123 5.10 7.28 5.45
C LEU A 123 4.18 8.06 6.39
N LYS A 124 4.40 9.37 6.52
CA LYS A 124 3.55 10.28 7.28
C LYS A 124 3.02 11.41 6.39
N ILE A 125 1.81 11.88 6.67
CA ILE A 125 1.25 13.05 5.99
C ILE A 125 2.03 14.32 6.37
N GLY A 126 2.32 15.15 5.38
CA GLY A 126 2.95 16.45 5.60
C GLY A 126 2.02 17.44 6.34
N ARG A 127 2.59 18.39 7.09
CA ARG A 127 1.81 19.37 7.90
C ARG A 127 0.78 20.19 7.10
N PHE A 128 1.03 20.41 5.81
CA PHE A 128 0.15 21.18 4.91
C PHE A 128 -0.26 20.36 3.68
N GLU A 129 -0.08 19.04 3.73
CA GLU A 129 -0.45 18.16 2.63
C GLU A 129 -1.95 17.85 2.69
N LYS A 130 -2.64 17.97 1.54
CA LYS A 130 -4.03 17.53 1.41
C LYS A 130 -4.10 16.02 1.55
N VAL A 131 -5.06 15.51 2.33
CA VAL A 131 -5.22 14.07 2.57
C VAL A 131 -5.40 13.29 1.27
N LYS A 132 -6.07 13.89 0.27
CA LYS A 132 -6.22 13.27 -1.06
C LYS A 132 -4.87 13.03 -1.76
N ASN A 133 -3.91 13.94 -1.64
CA ASN A 133 -2.59 13.76 -2.24
C ASN A 133 -1.77 12.72 -1.47
N PHE A 134 -1.85 12.77 -0.14
CA PHE A 134 -1.26 11.76 0.73
C PHE A 134 -1.77 10.35 0.40
N ASN A 135 -3.09 10.17 0.31
CA ASN A 135 -3.72 8.89 -0.02
C ASN A 135 -3.27 8.35 -1.38
N LYS A 136 -3.04 9.20 -2.37
CA LYS A 136 -2.48 8.76 -3.66
C LYS A 136 -1.10 8.14 -3.47
N ARG A 137 -0.22 8.77 -2.69
CA ARG A 137 1.13 8.26 -2.40
C ARG A 137 1.07 6.96 -1.60
N TYR A 138 0.30 6.94 -0.52
CA TYR A 138 0.12 5.76 0.33
C TYR A 138 -0.45 4.57 -0.46
N ARG A 139 -1.51 4.81 -1.26
CA ARG A 139 -2.13 3.78 -2.10
C ARG A 139 -1.17 3.28 -3.18
N SER A 140 -0.36 4.15 -3.77
CA SER A 140 0.63 3.75 -4.77
C SER A 140 1.65 2.76 -4.20
N LEU A 141 2.17 3.02 -2.99
CA LEU A 141 3.07 2.09 -2.31
C LEU A 141 2.34 0.80 -1.92
N TYR A 142 1.13 0.91 -1.39
CA TYR A 142 0.32 -0.25 -1.01
C TYR A 142 0.04 -1.17 -2.20
N LEU A 143 -0.24 -0.63 -3.39
CA LEU A 143 -0.55 -1.42 -4.58
C LEU A 143 0.66 -2.22 -5.09
N LYS A 144 1.87 -1.72 -4.91
CA LYS A 144 3.14 -2.39 -5.26
C LYS A 144 3.45 -3.60 -4.37
N LEU A 145 2.90 -3.64 -3.16
CA LEU A 145 3.07 -4.79 -2.27
C LEU A 145 2.41 -6.06 -2.83
N ASN A 146 3.06 -7.20 -2.62
CA ASN A 146 2.49 -8.51 -2.88
C ASN A 146 1.34 -8.84 -1.91
N LYS A 147 0.61 -9.93 -2.17
CA LYS A 147 -0.58 -10.30 -1.38
C LYS A 147 -0.26 -10.56 0.09
N GLN A 148 0.91 -11.12 0.40
CA GLN A 148 1.31 -11.44 1.78
C GLN A 148 1.63 -10.17 2.57
N LYS A 149 2.47 -9.28 2.02
CA LYS A 149 2.81 -8.01 2.67
C LYS A 149 1.63 -7.06 2.78
N LYS A 150 0.68 -7.08 1.83
CA LYS A 150 -0.59 -6.33 1.95
C LYS A 150 -1.38 -6.69 3.20
N LYS A 151 -1.40 -7.97 3.61
CA LYS A 151 -2.09 -8.42 4.83
C LYS A 151 -1.44 -7.88 6.11
N GLN A 152 -0.17 -7.49 6.07
CA GLN A 152 0.57 -6.92 7.20
C GLN A 152 0.33 -5.41 7.37
N VAL A 153 -0.46 -4.78 6.49
CA VAL A 153 -0.83 -3.36 6.59
C VAL A 153 -2.27 -3.27 7.08
N SER A 154 -2.42 -2.72 8.28
CA SER A 154 -3.69 -2.51 8.94
C SER A 154 -4.24 -1.10 8.71
N VAL A 155 -5.50 -0.89 9.07
CA VAL A 155 -6.07 0.46 9.15
C VAL A 155 -5.40 1.29 10.23
N LEU A 156 -4.87 0.65 11.28
CA LEU A 156 -4.12 1.34 12.33
C LEU A 156 -2.82 1.94 11.78
N ASP A 157 -2.05 1.19 10.98
CA ASP A 157 -0.86 1.71 10.29
C ASP A 157 -1.19 2.96 9.47
N TYR A 158 -2.30 2.91 8.73
CA TYR A 158 -2.79 4.06 7.97
C TYR A 158 -3.25 5.21 8.87
N ALA A 159 -3.95 4.94 9.98
CA ALA A 159 -4.37 5.96 10.91
C ALA A 159 -3.14 6.68 11.51
N GLU A 160 -2.12 5.94 11.94
CA GLU A 160 -0.87 6.49 12.44
C GLU A 160 -0.13 7.33 11.42
N SER A 161 -0.28 7.02 10.13
CA SER A 161 0.28 7.83 9.04
C SER A 161 -0.34 9.23 8.94
N LEU A 162 -1.57 9.39 9.44
CA LEU A 162 -2.35 10.63 9.42
C LEU A 162 -2.18 11.50 10.67
N GLN A 163 -1.36 11.13 11.66
CA GLN A 163 -1.29 11.81 12.97
C GLN A 163 -1.11 13.34 12.89
N ASN A 164 -0.40 13.85 11.87
CA ASN A 164 -0.22 15.29 11.65
C ASN A 164 -1.52 16.01 11.22
N ASN A 165 -2.50 15.29 10.67
CA ASN A 165 -3.86 15.77 10.40
C ASN A 165 -4.82 15.21 11.47
N LYS A 166 -4.94 15.93 12.60
CA LYS A 166 -5.66 15.48 13.80
C LYS A 166 -7.12 15.10 13.53
N GLU A 167 -7.80 15.83 12.65
CA GLU A 167 -9.21 15.57 12.36
C GLU A 167 -9.40 14.26 11.59
N ALA A 168 -8.61 14.05 10.54
CA ALA A 168 -8.64 12.81 9.76
C ALA A 168 -8.19 11.62 10.62
N TRP A 169 -7.09 11.76 11.36
CA TRP A 169 -6.58 10.74 12.28
C TRP A 169 -7.64 10.30 13.29
N LYS A 170 -8.26 11.26 14.01
CA LYS A 170 -9.30 10.95 15.01
C LYS A 170 -10.47 10.21 14.38
N ARG A 171 -10.91 10.61 13.19
CA ARG A 171 -12.09 10.00 12.57
C ARG A 171 -11.84 8.58 12.05
N VAL A 172 -10.63 8.32 11.55
CA VAL A 172 -10.23 6.99 11.07
C VAL A 172 -9.98 6.05 12.25
N SER A 173 -9.31 6.52 13.31
CA SER A 173 -8.95 5.70 14.49
C SER A 173 -10.16 5.24 15.32
N LEU A 174 -11.30 5.96 15.23
CA LEU A 174 -12.53 5.63 15.96
C LEU A 174 -13.45 4.63 15.24
N LYS A 175 -13.02 4.08 14.11
CA LYS A 175 -13.82 3.14 13.32
C LYS A 175 -13.20 1.76 13.39
N ASP A 176 -13.75 0.93 14.26
CA ASP A 176 -13.43 -0.49 14.30
C ASP A 176 -13.95 -1.17 13.02
N GLU A 177 -13.16 -2.09 12.47
CA GLU A 177 -13.53 -2.98 11.36
C GLU A 177 -13.92 -2.30 10.02
N ILE A 178 -13.18 -1.27 9.60
CA ILE A 178 -13.28 -0.77 8.22
C ILE A 178 -12.15 -1.31 7.34
N SER A 179 -12.41 -1.40 6.03
CA SER A 179 -11.33 -1.66 5.07
C SER A 179 -10.47 -0.42 4.85
N LEU A 180 -9.21 -0.61 4.43
CA LEU A 180 -8.31 0.50 4.06
C LEU A 180 -8.94 1.45 3.03
N GLU A 181 -9.65 0.93 2.02
CA GLU A 181 -10.33 1.76 1.01
C GLU A 181 -11.42 2.66 1.63
N LYS A 182 -12.17 2.11 2.61
CA LYS A 182 -13.15 2.90 3.37
C LYS A 182 -12.45 3.93 4.25
N ALA A 183 -11.32 3.58 4.87
CA ALA A 183 -10.52 4.50 5.66
C ALA A 183 -10.01 5.70 4.84
N PHE A 184 -9.50 5.46 3.63
CA PHE A 184 -9.10 6.52 2.68
C PHE A 184 -10.24 7.49 2.41
N THR A 185 -11.42 6.94 2.10
CA THR A 185 -12.62 7.73 1.78
C THR A 185 -13.08 8.57 2.98
N VAL A 186 -13.04 8.01 4.19
CA VAL A 186 -13.38 8.72 5.42
C VAL A 186 -12.42 9.87 5.67
N ALA A 187 -11.12 9.64 5.56
CA ALA A 187 -10.09 10.66 5.77
C ALA A 187 -10.26 11.83 4.78
N GLU A 188 -10.47 11.55 3.48
CA GLU A 188 -10.70 12.59 2.47
C GLU A 188 -11.99 13.38 2.66
N LYS A 189 -13.03 12.73 3.20
CA LYS A 189 -14.29 13.42 3.48
C LYS A 189 -14.12 14.39 4.64
N VAL A 190 -13.41 13.98 5.70
CA VAL A 190 -13.12 14.83 6.85
C VAL A 190 -12.30 16.03 6.43
N ASP A 191 -11.17 15.82 5.75
CA ASP A 191 -10.28 16.88 5.28
C ASP A 191 -11.01 17.95 4.44
N ARG A 192 -11.96 17.52 3.59
CA ARG A 192 -12.82 18.43 2.83
C ARG A 192 -13.77 19.26 3.71
N LEU A 193 -14.35 18.66 4.75
CA LEU A 193 -15.24 19.35 5.67
C LEU A 193 -14.49 20.33 6.58
N SER A 194 -13.26 19.99 6.98
CA SER A 194 -12.36 20.86 7.76
C SER A 194 -12.10 22.18 7.02
N LEU A 195 -11.87 22.12 5.71
CA LEU A 195 -11.64 23.29 4.86
C LEU A 195 -12.88 24.19 4.76
N ILE A 196 -14.08 23.61 4.71
CA ILE A 196 -15.34 24.37 4.65
C ILE A 196 -15.56 25.07 5.99
N ARG A 197 -15.40 24.35 7.10
CA ARG A 197 -15.63 24.87 8.46
C ARG A 197 -14.61 25.93 8.88
N GLY A 198 -13.38 25.86 8.36
CA GLY A 198 -12.36 26.89 8.57
C GLY A 198 -12.66 28.21 7.85
N ASN A 199 -13.37 28.16 6.71
CA ASN A 199 -13.76 29.35 5.94
C ASN A 199 -14.98 30.09 6.52
N ASP A 200 -15.88 29.40 7.24
CA ASP A 200 -17.06 30.02 7.85
C ASP A 200 -16.75 30.85 9.11
N ASN A 201 -15.55 30.71 9.69
CA ASN A 201 -15.10 31.51 10.84
C ASN A 201 -14.52 32.88 10.46
N GLY A 202 -14.62 33.28 9.18
CA GLY A 202 -14.08 34.53 8.65
C GLY A 202 -15.09 35.65 8.43
N ASN A 203 -16.34 35.56 8.91
CA ASN A 203 -17.28 36.68 8.80
C ASN A 203 -18.39 36.66 9.87
N SER A 204 -18.04 37.00 11.11
CA SER A 204 -19.02 37.34 12.15
C SER A 204 -18.72 38.72 12.74
N SER A 205 -19.02 39.76 11.96
CA SER A 205 -19.23 41.11 12.50
C SER A 205 -20.44 41.75 11.82
N ILE A 206 -21.61 41.15 12.02
CA ILE A 206 -22.85 41.93 12.04
C ILE A 206 -23.05 42.27 13.51
N GLN A 207 -22.62 43.48 13.87
CA GLN A 207 -22.96 44.14 15.13
C GLN A 207 -24.48 44.10 15.29
N GLN A 208 -24.95 43.35 16.29
CA GLN A 208 -26.27 43.59 16.85
C GLN A 208 -26.17 44.88 17.67
N ASN A 209 -26.70 45.97 17.13
CA ASN A 209 -27.04 47.15 17.92
C ASN A 209 -28.45 46.97 18.50
N PRO A 210 -28.64 46.92 19.82
CA PRO A 210 -29.94 47.19 20.41
C PRO A 210 -30.01 48.69 20.67
N SER A 211 -30.76 49.43 19.85
CA SER A 211 -31.15 50.79 20.20
C SER A 211 -32.61 51.03 19.85
N ASN A 212 -33.38 50.89 20.92
CA ASN A 212 -34.69 51.44 21.20
C ASN A 212 -34.87 52.84 20.57
N ASN A 213 -35.95 53.05 19.82
CA ASN A 213 -36.76 54.26 19.98
C ASN A 213 -38.15 54.10 19.33
N ASN A 214 -39.15 54.09 20.21
CA ASN A 214 -40.53 54.49 19.94
C ASN A 214 -40.58 55.78 19.11
N HIS A 215 -41.47 55.84 18.12
CA HIS A 215 -42.41 56.96 17.95
C HIS A 215 -43.67 56.51 17.19
N ASN A 216 -44.79 56.94 17.74
CA ASN A 216 -46.16 56.62 17.37
C ASN A 216 -46.67 57.37 16.12
N ASN A 217 -47.70 56.76 15.54
CA ASN A 217 -48.98 57.35 15.11
C ASN A 217 -49.25 57.78 13.66
N HIS A 218 -50.40 57.22 13.21
CA HIS A 218 -51.46 57.80 12.37
C HIS A 218 -51.24 57.84 10.85
N SER A 219 -52.20 57.55 9.98
CA SER A 219 -53.62 57.17 10.07
C SER A 219 -54.13 56.90 8.64
N ASN A 220 -55.12 56.00 8.49
CA ASN A 220 -56.17 55.94 7.45
C ASN A 220 -55.73 55.69 5.98
N GLN A 221 -56.48 55.02 5.10
CA GLN A 221 -57.91 54.73 5.05
C GLN A 221 -58.20 53.58 4.06
N ASN A 222 -59.25 52.81 4.34
CA ASN A 222 -59.88 51.82 3.46
C ASN A 222 -60.40 52.41 2.14
N PHE A 223 -60.32 51.68 1.01
CA PHE A 223 -61.43 51.58 0.06
C PHE A 223 -61.48 50.21 -0.64
N ARG A 224 -62.65 49.56 -0.49
CA ARG A 224 -63.11 48.36 -1.21
C ARG A 224 -63.38 48.68 -2.69
N ARG A 225 -63.22 47.68 -3.58
CA ARG A 225 -64.30 47.00 -4.35
C ARG A 225 -63.71 45.97 -5.35
N LYS A 226 -64.30 44.76 -5.38
CA LYS A 226 -64.19 43.73 -6.43
C LYS A 226 -65.25 44.03 -7.55
N PRO A 227 -65.58 43.11 -8.49
CA PRO A 227 -64.82 42.26 -9.45
C PRO A 227 -65.30 42.48 -10.93
N VAL A 228 -64.94 41.58 -11.87
CA VAL A 228 -65.79 40.95 -12.94
C VAL A 228 -65.28 41.03 -14.41
N VAL A 229 -65.06 39.81 -14.98
CA VAL A 229 -65.32 39.30 -16.36
C VAL A 229 -64.31 39.52 -17.50
N GLU A 230 -63.59 38.43 -17.79
CA GLU A 230 -63.69 37.56 -18.99
C GLU A 230 -64.04 38.21 -20.34
N GLN A 231 -63.16 38.06 -21.35
CA GLN A 231 -63.43 37.31 -22.59
C GLN A 231 -62.21 37.33 -23.54
N LYS A 232 -61.73 36.12 -23.87
CA LYS A 232 -61.06 35.75 -25.14
C LYS A 232 -62.05 35.96 -26.31
N PRO A 233 -61.67 36.08 -27.61
CA PRO A 233 -60.88 35.03 -28.29
C PRO A 233 -60.14 35.36 -29.61
N ILE A 234 -59.44 34.33 -30.17
CA ILE A 234 -59.26 34.01 -31.62
C ILE A 234 -58.29 34.94 -32.42
N ASP A 235 -57.37 34.52 -33.30
CA ASP A 235 -57.18 33.28 -34.07
C ASP A 235 -55.75 33.16 -34.66
N LYS A 236 -55.37 31.89 -34.90
CA LYS A 236 -54.66 31.27 -36.05
C LYS A 236 -53.27 31.66 -36.59
N GLY A 237 -52.51 30.56 -36.79
CA GLY A 237 -51.43 30.31 -37.75
C GLY A 237 -50.20 29.75 -37.04
N ILE A 238 -49.87 28.45 -36.94
CA ILE A 238 -49.80 27.33 -37.93
C ILE A 238 -49.09 27.82 -39.20
N GLU A 239 -47.90 27.37 -39.62
CA GLU A 239 -47.34 26.01 -39.80
C GLU A 239 -45.79 26.15 -39.88
N ARG A 240 -44.97 25.34 -39.20
CA ARG A 240 -44.22 24.15 -39.71
C ARG A 240 -43.62 24.31 -41.12
N ASP A 241 -42.28 24.27 -41.19
CA ASP A 241 -41.49 23.07 -41.53
C ASP A 241 -40.05 23.22 -40.98
#